data_AF-A0A814C9R9-F1
#
_entry.id   AF-A0A814C9R9-F1
#
_cell.length_a   1.000
_cell.length_b   1.000
_cell.length_c   1.000
_cell.angle_alpha   90.00
_cell.angle_beta   90.00
_cell.angle_gamma   90.00
#
_symmetry.space_group_name_H-M   'P 1'
#
loop_
_entity.id
_entity.type
_entity.pdbx_description
1 polymer ?
#
loop_
_entity_poly.entity_id
_entity_poly.type
_entity_poly.pdbx_seq_one_letter_code
_entity_poly.pdbx_strand_id
1 'polypeptide(L)'
;MNFSRNNEYTSEFDNEILNKTSLEKTLETVSSSLKYGDIKWPEIIPNDIESLILMQQIEQRLFENNESYTKFASDYIHALLSYEVYNNLQENGEFLIDDQKWIVLKVFSYEIKENSFYYSALFFNEYTEHLILSHRGSIFDKNLFFSEKSSFEENIRGILLNQYIPQLSICYEVTHKCYEIAKNKNSNLSFTGYSNGAWLSEYSIYFCERFIRQPFDHVQTRAILFESPGIFRQNDRFDSNIIGLESNFEAKNLDIIIFIDTEFYEFSQ
;
A
#
# COMPACT_ATOMS: atom_id res chain seq x y z
N MET A 1 23.42 -11.41 2.22
CA MET A 1 22.66 -10.55 3.16
C MET A 1 21.46 -11.35 3.62
N ASN A 2 21.52 -11.92 4.83
CA ASN A 2 20.37 -12.56 5.44
C ASN A 2 19.48 -11.45 6.00
N PHE A 3 18.43 -11.08 5.27
CA PHE A 3 17.34 -10.34 5.87
C PHE A 3 16.68 -11.30 6.87
N SER A 4 16.80 -11.02 8.17
CA SER A 4 15.93 -11.66 9.15
C SER A 4 14.51 -11.23 8.81
N ARG A 5 13.76 -12.10 8.15
CA ARG A 5 12.32 -11.93 8.02
C ARG A 5 11.78 -12.07 9.44
N ASN A 6 11.30 -10.98 10.04
CA ASN A 6 10.64 -11.03 11.33
C ASN A 6 9.31 -11.75 11.10
N ASN A 7 9.23 -13.02 11.46
CA ASN A 7 8.06 -13.87 11.23
C ASN A 7 6.77 -13.21 11.72
N GLU A 8 5.85 -12.92 10.79
CA GLU A 8 4.54 -12.33 11.11
C GLU A 8 3.63 -13.32 11.84
N TYR A 9 3.84 -14.62 11.64
CA TYR A 9 3.20 -15.68 12.38
C TYR A 9 4.27 -16.60 12.98
N THR A 10 4.49 -16.47 14.29
CA THR A 10 5.27 -17.46 15.06
C THR A 10 4.33 -18.10 16.05
N SER A 11 3.96 -19.35 15.82
CA SER A 11 3.21 -20.14 16.81
C SER A 11 4.19 -21.04 17.56
N GLU A 12 4.44 -20.70 18.81
CA GLU A 12 5.17 -21.55 19.75
C GLU A 12 4.15 -22.23 20.66
N PHE A 13 4.07 -23.55 20.56
CA PHE A 13 3.20 -24.38 21.41
C PHE A 13 3.94 -24.81 22.70
N ASP A 14 4.94 -24.03 23.13
CA ASP A 14 5.78 -24.38 24.28
C ASP A 14 4.89 -24.50 25.55
N ASN A 15 4.82 -25.72 26.09
CA ASN A 15 4.00 -26.13 27.25
C ASN A 15 2.49 -26.33 27.03
N GLU A 16 1.98 -26.28 25.79
CA GLU A 16 0.59 -26.65 25.50
C GLU A 16 0.43 -28.14 25.13
N ILE A 17 -0.58 -28.80 25.71
CA ILE A 17 -0.98 -30.14 25.23
C ILE A 17 -1.70 -29.94 23.89
N LEU A 18 -0.99 -30.22 22.81
CA LEU A 18 -1.56 -30.30 21.47
C LEU A 18 -2.70 -31.32 21.47
N ASN A 19 -3.89 -30.86 21.12
CA ASN A 19 -5.04 -31.72 20.88
C ASN A 19 -5.59 -31.42 19.48
N LYS A 20 -6.38 -32.36 18.97
CA LYS A 20 -6.94 -32.31 17.61
C LYS A 20 -7.66 -30.99 17.32
N THR A 21 -8.46 -30.49 18.24
CA THR A 21 -9.23 -29.24 18.06
C THR A 21 -8.30 -28.04 17.87
N SER A 22 -7.21 -27.95 18.64
CA SER A 22 -6.23 -26.87 18.48
C SER A 22 -5.54 -26.95 17.11
N LEU A 23 -5.17 -28.16 16.67
CA LEU A 23 -4.54 -28.39 15.36
C LEU A 23 -5.49 -28.04 14.20
N GLU A 24 -6.75 -28.42 14.27
CA GLU A 24 -7.76 -28.08 13.26
C GLU A 24 -7.93 -26.56 13.12
N LYS A 25 -7.98 -25.84 14.24
CA LYS A 25 -8.07 -24.37 14.25
C LYS A 25 -6.82 -23.71 13.65
N THR A 26 -5.65 -24.24 13.96
CA THR A 26 -4.39 -23.76 13.36
C THR A 26 -4.39 -23.99 11.86
N LEU A 27 -4.80 -25.18 11.40
CA LEU A 27 -4.88 -25.49 9.97
C LEU A 27 -5.87 -24.57 9.25
N GLU A 28 -7.05 -24.30 9.84
CA GLU A 28 -8.02 -23.35 9.28
C GLU A 28 -7.41 -21.96 9.10
N THR A 29 -6.74 -21.45 10.13
CA THR A 29 -6.11 -20.12 10.13
C THR A 29 -5.01 -19.99 9.07
N VAL A 30 -4.14 -21.01 8.96
CA VAL A 30 -3.05 -21.04 7.97
C VAL A 30 -3.60 -21.22 6.55
N SER A 31 -4.71 -21.94 6.39
CA SER A 31 -5.34 -22.18 5.08
C SER A 31 -6.07 -20.95 4.54
N SER A 32 -6.63 -20.10 5.41
CA SER A 32 -7.41 -18.93 5.02
C SER A 32 -6.57 -17.70 4.64
N SER A 33 -5.25 -17.74 4.75
CA SER A 33 -4.36 -16.61 4.43
C SER A 33 -3.08 -17.06 3.71
N LEU A 34 -2.42 -16.16 2.98
CA LEU A 34 -1.09 -16.37 2.41
C LEU A 34 0.05 -15.92 3.33
N LYS A 35 -0.22 -15.62 4.60
CA LYS A 35 0.82 -15.14 5.50
C LYS A 35 1.97 -16.12 5.60
N TYR A 36 3.18 -15.57 5.54
CA TYR A 36 4.37 -16.31 5.88
C TYR A 36 4.48 -16.47 7.40
N GLY A 37 5.09 -17.57 7.82
CA GLY A 37 5.27 -17.87 9.23
C GLY A 37 6.10 -19.11 9.45
N ASP A 38 6.51 -19.27 10.70
CA ASP A 38 7.19 -20.46 11.18
C ASP A 38 6.37 -21.08 12.32
N ILE A 39 6.46 -22.40 12.42
CA ILE A 39 5.84 -23.16 13.51
C ILE A 39 6.90 -23.92 14.27
N LYS A 40 6.80 -23.88 15.59
CA LYS A 40 7.63 -24.68 16.47
C LYS A 40 6.72 -25.58 17.29
N TRP A 41 6.84 -26.88 17.03
CA TRP A 41 6.11 -27.90 17.77
C TRP A 41 6.72 -28.10 19.17
N PRO A 42 5.91 -28.48 20.17
CA PRO A 42 6.40 -28.81 21.50
C PRO A 42 7.22 -30.11 21.46
N GLU A 43 8.06 -30.34 22.47
CA GLU A 43 8.84 -31.58 22.57
C GLU A 43 7.96 -32.83 22.67
N ILE A 44 6.78 -32.70 23.31
CA ILE A 44 5.80 -33.77 23.46
C ILE A 44 4.72 -33.58 22.40
N ILE A 45 4.82 -34.35 21.31
CA ILE A 45 3.84 -34.35 20.23
C ILE A 45 2.79 -35.46 20.40
N PRO A 46 1.56 -35.29 19.89
CA PRO A 46 0.57 -36.36 19.86
C PRO A 46 1.06 -37.56 19.03
N ASN A 47 0.72 -38.77 19.48
CA ASN A 47 1.10 -40.01 18.80
C ASN A 47 -0.04 -40.60 17.95
N ASP A 48 -1.23 -40.00 17.94
CA ASP A 48 -2.33 -40.45 17.11
C ASP A 48 -2.13 -40.02 15.66
N ILE A 49 -2.52 -40.89 14.73
CA ILE A 49 -2.29 -40.72 13.29
C ILE A 49 -2.98 -39.45 12.77
N GLU A 50 -4.17 -39.11 13.28
CA GLU A 50 -4.93 -37.95 12.82
C GLU A 50 -4.21 -36.64 13.14
N SER A 51 -3.73 -36.48 14.39
CA SER A 51 -2.96 -35.30 14.79
C SER A 51 -1.65 -35.17 14.00
N LEU A 52 -0.95 -36.27 13.75
CA LEU A 52 0.27 -36.25 12.95
C LEU A 52 0.02 -35.81 11.48
N ILE A 53 -1.11 -36.24 10.90
CA ILE A 53 -1.53 -35.78 9.56
C ILE A 53 -1.82 -34.28 9.58
N LEU A 54 -2.54 -33.77 10.58
CA LEU A 54 -2.84 -32.34 10.70
C LEU A 54 -1.56 -31.51 10.84
N MET A 55 -0.60 -31.96 11.64
CA MET A 55 0.71 -31.29 11.77
C MET A 55 1.44 -31.19 10.42
N GLN A 56 1.50 -32.29 9.65
CA GLN A 56 2.10 -32.28 8.32
C GLN A 56 1.37 -31.34 7.35
N GLN A 57 0.04 -31.30 7.40
CA GLN A 57 -0.76 -30.38 6.59
C GLN A 57 -0.46 -28.92 6.92
N ILE A 58 -0.32 -28.60 8.22
CA ILE A 58 0.03 -27.25 8.68
C ILE A 58 1.43 -26.86 8.19
N GLU A 59 2.42 -27.74 8.36
CA GLU A 59 3.81 -27.50 7.90
C GLU A 59 3.87 -27.28 6.39
N GLN A 60 3.24 -28.18 5.62
CA GLN A 60 3.20 -28.08 4.17
C GLN A 60 2.54 -26.78 3.71
N ARG A 61 1.43 -26.38 4.37
CA ARG A 61 0.74 -25.15 4.03
C ARG A 61 1.57 -23.91 4.39
N LEU A 62 2.25 -23.90 5.53
CA LEU A 62 3.18 -22.82 5.89
C LEU A 62 4.34 -22.73 4.90
N PHE A 63 4.87 -23.86 4.44
CA PHE A 63 5.90 -23.88 3.40
C PHE A 63 5.40 -23.26 2.09
N GLU A 64 4.22 -23.65 1.62
CA GLU A 64 3.59 -23.08 0.42
C GLU A 64 3.33 -21.58 0.56
N ASN A 65 2.83 -21.16 1.73
CA ASN A 65 2.63 -19.75 2.03
C ASN A 65 3.97 -18.99 2.01
N ASN A 66 5.03 -19.53 2.62
CA ASN A 66 6.35 -18.91 2.67
C ASN A 66 6.99 -18.76 1.27
N GLU A 67 6.77 -19.74 0.39
CA GLU A 67 7.22 -19.69 -1.02
C GLU A 67 6.40 -18.68 -1.83
N SER A 68 5.10 -18.56 -1.56
CA SER A 68 4.18 -17.73 -2.34
C SER A 68 4.04 -16.30 -1.81
N TYR A 69 4.40 -16.04 -0.55
CA TYR A 69 4.18 -14.76 0.10
C TYR A 69 5.11 -13.70 -0.49
N THR A 70 4.47 -12.73 -1.13
CA THR A 70 5.08 -11.46 -1.52
C THR A 70 4.63 -10.39 -0.54
N LYS A 71 5.56 -9.58 -0.03
CA LYS A 71 5.29 -8.46 0.88
C LYS A 71 4.32 -7.41 0.33
N PHE A 72 4.20 -7.30 -0.99
CA PHE A 72 3.29 -6.37 -1.67
C PHE A 72 2.65 -7.05 -2.87
N ALA A 73 1.49 -6.56 -3.30
CA ALA A 73 0.86 -6.97 -4.55
C ALA A 73 1.74 -6.65 -5.76
N SER A 74 1.49 -7.30 -6.89
CA SER A 74 2.27 -7.09 -8.12
C SER A 74 2.04 -5.70 -8.71
N ASP A 75 3.02 -5.20 -9.47
CA ASP A 75 2.92 -3.93 -10.18
C ASP A 75 1.72 -3.90 -11.16
N TYR A 76 1.37 -5.06 -11.72
CA TYR A 76 0.18 -5.24 -12.56
C TYR A 76 -1.13 -4.95 -11.81
N ILE A 77 -1.27 -5.45 -10.57
CA ILE A 77 -2.44 -5.15 -9.73
C ILE A 77 -2.52 -3.64 -9.44
N HIS A 78 -1.39 -3.00 -9.14
CA HIS A 78 -1.35 -1.55 -8.93
C HIS A 78 -1.78 -0.79 -10.19
N ALA A 79 -1.33 -1.21 -11.38
CA ALA A 79 -1.74 -0.61 -12.65
C ALA A 79 -3.26 -0.68 -12.84
N LEU A 80 -3.86 -1.84 -12.63
CA LEU A 80 -5.31 -2.02 -12.76
C LEU A 80 -6.09 -1.17 -11.73
N LEU A 81 -5.66 -1.15 -10.48
CA LEU A 81 -6.32 -0.34 -9.45
C LEU A 81 -6.11 1.18 -9.63
N SER A 82 -5.01 1.58 -10.27
CA SER A 82 -4.78 2.97 -10.68
C SER A 82 -5.74 3.43 -11.78
N TYR A 83 -6.22 2.49 -12.60
CA TYR A 83 -7.27 2.70 -13.58
C TYR A 83 -8.67 2.63 -12.95
N GLU A 84 -8.90 1.64 -12.09
CA GLU A 84 -10.22 1.37 -11.48
C GLU A 84 -10.73 2.54 -10.64
N VAL A 85 -9.83 3.31 -10.01
CA VAL A 85 -10.20 4.49 -9.20
C VAL A 85 -10.86 5.61 -10.02
N TYR A 86 -10.82 5.56 -11.35
CA TYR A 86 -11.57 6.49 -12.21
C TYR A 86 -13.04 6.11 -12.39
N ASN A 87 -13.42 4.88 -12.03
CA ASN A 87 -14.80 4.42 -12.06
C ASN A 87 -15.57 4.88 -10.80
N ASN A 88 -16.89 4.84 -10.88
CA ASN A 88 -17.76 5.17 -9.74
C ASN A 88 -17.83 3.99 -8.76
N LEU A 89 -16.79 3.86 -7.94
CA LEU A 89 -16.65 2.79 -6.97
C LEU A 89 -17.65 2.92 -5.82
N GLN A 90 -18.11 1.78 -5.31
CA GLN A 90 -18.95 1.69 -4.14
C GLN A 90 -18.21 0.94 -3.03
N GLU A 91 -18.34 1.41 -1.78
CA GLU A 91 -17.80 0.70 -0.63
C GLU A 91 -18.43 -0.70 -0.52
N ASN A 92 -17.60 -1.68 -0.16
CA ASN A 92 -17.89 -3.12 -0.19
C ASN A 92 -18.16 -3.68 -1.60
N GLY A 93 -17.87 -2.92 -2.66
CA GLY A 93 -17.81 -3.46 -4.01
C GLY A 93 -16.69 -4.48 -4.13
N GLU A 94 -16.98 -5.63 -4.73
CA GLU A 94 -16.04 -6.72 -4.92
C GLU A 94 -15.73 -6.91 -6.40
N PHE A 95 -14.48 -7.22 -6.72
CA PHE A 95 -14.06 -7.57 -8.07
C PHE A 95 -12.86 -8.53 -8.04
N LEU A 96 -12.60 -9.16 -9.18
CA LEU A 96 -11.51 -10.12 -9.36
C LEU A 96 -10.42 -9.50 -10.23
N ILE A 97 -9.18 -9.58 -9.76
CA ILE A 97 -7.97 -9.28 -10.56
C ILE A 97 -7.08 -10.51 -10.47
N ASP A 98 -6.81 -11.16 -11.60
CA ASP A 98 -5.93 -12.35 -11.68
C ASP A 98 -6.34 -13.45 -10.66
N ASP A 99 -7.63 -13.79 -10.67
CA ASP A 99 -8.29 -14.72 -9.73
C ASP A 99 -8.20 -14.35 -8.23
N GLN A 100 -7.68 -13.16 -7.91
CA GLN A 100 -7.64 -12.63 -6.56
C GLN A 100 -8.83 -11.72 -6.30
N LYS A 101 -9.53 -11.95 -5.18
CA LYS A 101 -10.64 -11.12 -4.74
C LYS A 101 -10.15 -9.84 -4.08
N TRP A 102 -10.64 -8.71 -4.58
CA TRP A 102 -10.39 -7.38 -4.06
C TRP A 102 -11.71 -6.72 -3.63
N ILE A 103 -11.67 -5.99 -2.54
CA ILE A 103 -12.82 -5.30 -1.94
C ILE A 103 -12.49 -3.80 -1.84
N VAL A 104 -13.41 -2.94 -2.27
CA VAL A 104 -13.34 -1.51 -1.98
C VAL A 104 -13.71 -1.29 -0.52
N LEU A 105 -12.72 -1.19 0.37
CA LEU A 105 -13.02 -0.94 1.79
C LEU A 105 -13.57 0.46 2.04
N LYS A 106 -13.05 1.45 1.32
CA LYS A 106 -13.40 2.85 1.56
C LYS A 106 -13.22 3.70 0.32
N VAL A 107 -14.16 4.61 0.09
CA VAL A 107 -14.06 5.64 -0.94
C VAL A 107 -13.93 7.00 -0.25
N PHE A 108 -12.96 7.80 -0.68
CA PHE A 108 -12.71 9.14 -0.17
C PHE A 108 -13.03 10.13 -1.28
N SER A 109 -14.09 10.92 -1.11
CA SER A 109 -14.47 11.96 -2.06
C SER A 109 -14.71 13.27 -1.32
N TYR A 110 -13.86 14.27 -1.55
CA TYR A 110 -13.94 15.56 -0.89
C TYR A 110 -13.95 16.68 -1.93
N GLU A 111 -14.90 17.61 -1.81
CA GLU A 111 -14.91 18.84 -2.59
C GLU A 111 -13.80 19.77 -2.10
N ILE A 112 -13.00 20.29 -3.03
CA ILE A 112 -11.89 21.21 -2.73
C ILE A 112 -12.34 22.66 -2.99
N LYS A 113 -12.94 22.89 -4.17
CA LYS A 113 -13.54 24.15 -4.64
C LYS A 113 -14.58 23.79 -5.71
N GLU A 114 -15.44 24.74 -6.10
CA GLU A 114 -16.44 24.56 -7.17
C GLU A 114 -15.84 23.80 -8.37
N ASN A 115 -16.40 22.63 -8.67
CA ASN A 115 -15.98 21.71 -9.75
C ASN A 115 -14.60 21.03 -9.60
N SER A 116 -14.01 21.00 -8.40
CA SER A 116 -12.76 20.29 -8.10
C SER A 116 -12.93 19.35 -6.91
N PHE A 117 -12.58 18.07 -7.08
CA PHE A 117 -12.75 17.03 -6.08
C PHE A 117 -11.47 16.22 -5.90
N TYR A 118 -11.09 15.98 -4.66
CA TYR A 118 -10.20 14.89 -4.29
C TYR A 118 -10.98 13.58 -4.35
N TYR A 119 -10.43 12.56 -5.02
CA TYR A 119 -11.01 11.24 -5.05
C TYR A 119 -9.93 10.15 -4.92
N SER A 120 -10.13 9.21 -4.01
CA SER A 120 -9.30 8.03 -3.84
C SER A 120 -10.10 6.85 -3.31
N ALA A 121 -9.57 5.64 -3.45
CA ALA A 121 -10.18 4.43 -2.93
C ALA A 121 -9.12 3.56 -2.24
N LEU A 122 -9.51 2.96 -1.12
CA LEU A 122 -8.72 1.96 -0.40
C LEU A 122 -9.25 0.57 -0.76
N PHE A 123 -8.44 -0.19 -1.46
CA PHE A 123 -8.73 -1.58 -1.83
C PHE A 123 -8.08 -2.53 -0.85
N PHE A 124 -8.71 -3.68 -0.61
CA PHE A 124 -8.21 -4.72 0.28
C PHE A 124 -8.34 -6.08 -0.35
N ASN A 125 -7.27 -6.86 -0.21
CA ASN A 125 -7.27 -8.28 -0.47
C ASN A 125 -7.16 -9.01 0.86
N GLU A 126 -8.22 -9.70 1.25
CA GLU A 126 -8.29 -10.46 2.52
C GLU A 126 -7.28 -11.61 2.56
N TYR A 127 -7.05 -12.26 1.43
CA TYR A 127 -6.20 -13.44 1.35
C TYR A 127 -4.71 -13.10 1.49
N THR A 128 -4.28 -11.99 0.88
CA THR A 128 -2.90 -11.49 0.99
C THR A 128 -2.70 -10.48 2.12
N GLU A 129 -3.78 -10.04 2.78
CA GLU A 129 -3.80 -8.94 3.74
C GLU A 129 -3.07 -7.68 3.26
N HIS A 130 -3.34 -7.28 2.01
CA HIS A 130 -2.76 -6.09 1.42
C HIS A 130 -3.82 -5.01 1.21
N LEU A 131 -3.45 -3.80 1.59
CA LEU A 131 -4.20 -2.59 1.34
C LEU A 131 -3.52 -1.77 0.25
N ILE A 132 -4.30 -1.30 -0.72
CA ILE A 132 -3.81 -0.42 -1.79
C ILE A 132 -4.65 0.84 -1.79
N LEU A 133 -4.02 1.97 -1.44
CA LEU A 133 -4.63 3.29 -1.60
C LEU A 133 -4.34 3.80 -3.01
N SER A 134 -5.38 3.83 -3.84
CA SER A 134 -5.30 4.37 -5.20
C SER A 134 -5.85 5.79 -5.23
N HIS A 135 -5.08 6.72 -5.79
CA HIS A 135 -5.50 8.11 -5.98
C HIS A 135 -5.92 8.36 -7.42
N ARG A 136 -7.09 8.97 -7.60
CA ARG A 136 -7.53 9.41 -8.93
C ARG A 136 -6.75 10.66 -9.33
N GLY A 137 -6.19 10.65 -10.54
CA GLY A 137 -5.69 11.87 -11.15
C GLY A 137 -6.83 12.81 -11.57
N SER A 138 -6.47 13.95 -12.13
CA SER A 138 -7.46 14.88 -12.68
C SER A 138 -8.10 14.27 -13.94
N ILE A 139 -9.42 14.36 -14.07
CA ILE A 139 -10.10 14.00 -15.32
C ILE A 139 -9.69 15.03 -16.37
N PHE A 140 -8.97 14.60 -17.40
CA PHE A 140 -8.49 15.44 -18.48
C PHE A 140 -9.66 15.94 -19.32
N ASP A 141 -10.11 17.17 -19.10
CA ASP A 141 -10.77 17.94 -20.15
C ASP A 141 -9.70 18.79 -20.85
N LYS A 142 -9.35 18.41 -22.09
CA LYS A 142 -8.37 19.11 -22.93
C LYS A 142 -8.72 20.60 -23.10
N ASN A 143 -9.99 20.98 -22.98
CA ASN A 143 -10.43 22.37 -23.10
C ASN A 143 -10.20 23.19 -21.81
N LEU A 144 -10.20 22.55 -20.64
CA LEU A 144 -9.81 23.21 -19.38
C LEU A 144 -8.30 23.37 -19.26
N PHE A 145 -7.52 22.44 -19.81
CA PHE A 145 -6.05 22.40 -19.67
C PHE A 145 -5.33 23.65 -20.19
N PHE A 146 -5.84 24.28 -21.27
CA PHE A 146 -5.28 25.52 -21.84
C PHE A 146 -5.94 26.80 -21.32
N SER A 147 -6.88 26.69 -20.37
CA SER A 147 -7.41 27.85 -19.67
C SER A 147 -6.51 28.15 -18.47
N GLU A 148 -6.10 29.41 -18.27
CA GLU A 148 -5.28 29.90 -17.14
C GLU A 148 -5.92 29.67 -15.74
N LYS A 149 -7.02 28.90 -15.66
CA LYS A 149 -7.81 28.60 -14.47
C LYS A 149 -8.00 27.09 -14.25
N SER A 150 -7.20 26.23 -14.88
CA SER A 150 -7.32 24.79 -14.64
C SER A 150 -6.83 24.43 -13.23
N SER A 151 -7.56 23.57 -12.53
CA SER A 151 -7.17 23.07 -11.19
C SER A 151 -5.80 22.38 -11.21
N PHE A 152 -5.41 21.83 -12.36
CA PHE A 152 -4.10 21.24 -12.58
C PHE A 152 -2.98 22.29 -12.69
N GLU A 153 -3.21 23.41 -13.39
CA GLU A 153 -2.24 24.51 -13.44
C GLU A 153 -2.10 25.22 -12.09
N GLU A 154 -3.19 25.41 -11.34
CA GLU A 154 -3.13 25.92 -9.95
C GLU A 154 -2.35 24.94 -9.05
N ASN A 155 -2.57 23.63 -9.20
CA ASN A 155 -1.81 22.62 -8.48
C ASN A 155 -0.33 22.65 -8.89
N ILE A 156 0.01 22.64 -10.18
CA ILE A 156 1.40 22.73 -10.67
C ILE A 156 2.06 24.04 -10.26
N ARG A 157 1.37 25.18 -10.33
CA ARG A 157 1.90 26.46 -9.85
C ARG A 157 2.06 26.45 -8.33
N GLY A 158 1.13 25.89 -7.57
CA GLY A 158 1.30 25.69 -6.12
C GLY A 158 2.49 24.79 -5.78
N ILE A 159 2.69 23.73 -6.57
CA ILE A 159 3.82 22.79 -6.50
C ILE A 159 5.14 23.51 -6.80
N LEU A 160 5.19 24.36 -7.82
CA LEU A 160 6.39 25.10 -8.24
C LEU A 160 6.68 26.33 -7.36
N LEU A 161 5.64 26.92 -6.75
CA LEU A 161 5.70 28.18 -5.99
C LEU A 161 5.62 27.99 -4.48
N ASN A 162 5.62 26.75 -3.97
CA ASN A 162 5.66 26.42 -2.54
C ASN A 162 4.47 26.99 -1.74
N GLN A 163 3.27 26.99 -2.35
CA GLN A 163 2.05 27.48 -1.74
C GLN A 163 1.26 26.34 -1.09
N TYR A 164 0.35 26.67 -0.17
CA TYR A 164 -0.58 25.70 0.40
C TYR A 164 -1.42 25.06 -0.70
N ILE A 165 -1.39 23.72 -0.80
CA ILE A 165 -2.19 22.95 -1.75
C ILE A 165 -3.27 22.20 -0.95
N PRO A 166 -4.54 22.64 -1.00
CA PRO A 166 -5.63 21.99 -0.27
C PRO A 166 -5.73 20.48 -0.53
N GLN A 167 -5.45 20.06 -1.76
CA GLN A 167 -5.44 18.65 -2.15
C GLN A 167 -4.41 17.81 -1.39
N LEU A 168 -3.25 18.38 -1.05
CA LEU A 168 -2.22 17.69 -0.27
C LEU A 168 -2.61 17.55 1.20
N SER A 169 -3.32 18.52 1.78
CA SER A 169 -3.84 18.38 3.15
C SER A 169 -4.84 17.24 3.24
N ILE A 170 -5.77 17.16 2.29
CA ILE A 170 -6.72 16.03 2.20
C ILE A 170 -5.95 14.71 1.98
N CYS A 171 -4.93 14.72 1.10
CA CYS A 171 -4.09 13.56 0.86
C CYS A 171 -3.42 13.05 2.15
N TYR A 172 -2.84 13.96 2.94
CA TYR A 172 -2.23 13.63 4.23
C TYR A 172 -3.25 12.98 5.19
N GLU A 173 -4.43 13.59 5.35
CA GLU A 173 -5.47 13.06 6.23
C GLU A 173 -5.97 11.67 5.79
N VAL A 174 -6.16 11.48 4.49
CA VAL A 174 -6.58 10.19 3.92
C VAL A 174 -5.49 9.14 4.10
N THR A 175 -4.23 9.51 3.84
CA THR A 175 -3.07 8.63 4.05
C THR A 175 -3.00 8.18 5.51
N HIS A 176 -3.11 9.11 6.46
CA HIS A 176 -3.12 8.79 7.89
C HIS A 176 -4.26 7.84 8.25
N LYS A 177 -5.48 8.09 7.77
CA LYS A 177 -6.62 7.17 7.99
C LYS A 177 -6.36 5.77 7.43
N CYS A 178 -5.78 5.67 6.23
CA CYS A 178 -5.46 4.38 5.62
C CYS A 178 -4.32 3.65 6.36
N TYR A 179 -3.33 4.38 6.84
CA TYR A 179 -2.25 3.83 7.66
C TYR A 179 -2.77 3.23 8.97
N GLU A 180 -3.65 3.95 9.67
CA GLU A 180 -4.31 3.43 10.87
C GLU A 180 -5.17 2.19 10.57
N ILE A 181 -5.86 2.14 9.43
CA ILE A 181 -6.59 0.94 8.99
C ILE A 181 -5.63 -0.23 8.78
N ALA A 182 -4.50 0.01 8.11
CA ALA A 182 -3.48 -1.02 7.84
C ALA A 182 -2.88 -1.56 9.14
N LYS A 183 -2.55 -0.68 10.08
CA LYS A 183 -2.04 -1.03 11.40
C LYS A 183 -3.04 -1.87 12.20
N ASN A 184 -4.31 -1.49 12.19
CA ASN A 184 -5.37 -2.23 12.90
C ASN A 184 -5.67 -3.59 12.27
N LYS A 185 -5.45 -3.73 10.95
CA LYS A 185 -5.65 -4.98 10.22
C LYS A 185 -4.40 -5.86 10.16
N ASN A 186 -3.27 -5.40 10.69
CA ASN A 186 -1.97 -6.04 10.51
C ASN A 186 -1.64 -6.31 9.03
N SER A 187 -1.93 -5.32 8.19
CA SER A 187 -1.81 -5.39 6.73
C SER A 187 -0.69 -4.48 6.23
N ASN A 188 -0.07 -4.86 5.10
CA ASN A 188 0.82 -3.94 4.37
C ASN A 188 -0.01 -2.90 3.60
N LEU A 189 0.55 -1.71 3.44
CA LEU A 189 -0.11 -0.59 2.76
C LEU A 189 0.73 -0.10 1.59
N SER A 190 0.23 -0.21 0.37
CA SER A 190 0.86 0.41 -0.79
C SER A 190 0.01 1.51 -1.41
N PHE A 191 0.67 2.34 -2.21
CA PHE A 191 0.09 3.51 -2.85
C PHE A 191 0.21 3.41 -4.37
N THR A 192 -0.82 3.84 -5.08
CA THR A 192 -0.77 3.90 -6.55
C THR A 192 -1.65 4.99 -7.14
N GLY A 193 -1.36 5.33 -8.37
CA GLY A 193 -2.15 6.28 -9.14
C GLY A 193 -1.51 6.55 -10.48
N TYR A 194 -2.27 7.21 -11.35
CA TYR A 194 -1.83 7.67 -12.66
C TYR A 194 -1.76 9.21 -12.69
N SER A 195 -0.75 9.77 -13.35
CA SER A 195 -0.59 11.22 -13.55
C SER A 195 -0.61 11.99 -12.21
N ASN A 196 -1.55 12.92 -12.00
CA ASN A 196 -1.69 13.61 -10.71
C ASN A 196 -1.99 12.67 -9.53
N GLY A 197 -2.62 11.51 -9.77
CA GLY A 197 -2.83 10.49 -8.74
C GLY A 197 -1.52 9.83 -8.31
N ALA A 198 -0.59 9.63 -9.26
CA ALA A 198 0.75 9.12 -8.97
C ALA A 198 1.54 10.10 -8.10
N TRP A 199 1.42 11.39 -8.37
CA TRP A 199 2.01 12.46 -7.54
C TRP A 199 1.47 12.46 -6.10
N LEU A 200 0.15 12.32 -5.93
CA LEU A 200 -0.46 12.19 -4.60
C LEU A 200 0.02 10.94 -3.87
N SER A 201 0.30 9.86 -4.60
CA SER A 201 0.84 8.61 -4.05
C SER A 201 2.29 8.76 -3.59
N GLU A 202 3.12 9.54 -4.30
CA GLU A 202 4.47 9.92 -3.83
C GLU A 202 4.41 10.65 -2.49
N TYR A 203 3.49 11.61 -2.38
CA TYR A 203 3.29 12.30 -1.11
C TYR A 203 2.76 11.38 -0.03
N SER A 204 1.91 10.41 -0.36
CA SER A 204 1.35 9.47 0.62
C SER A 204 2.44 8.60 1.25
N ILE A 205 3.33 7.99 0.45
CA ILE A 205 4.45 7.23 0.99
C ILE A 205 5.43 8.14 1.76
N TYR A 206 5.70 9.36 1.26
CA TYR A 206 6.49 10.34 1.98
C TYR A 206 5.90 10.67 3.35
N PHE A 207 4.60 10.96 3.43
CA PHE A 207 3.90 11.26 4.68
C PHE A 207 3.94 10.07 5.64
N CYS A 208 3.74 8.86 5.13
CA CYS A 208 3.84 7.64 5.91
C CYS A 208 5.21 7.49 6.55
N GLU A 209 6.27 7.51 5.74
CA GLU A 209 7.62 7.24 6.21
C GLU A 209 8.21 8.39 7.06
N ARG A 210 7.78 9.64 6.81
CA ARG A 210 8.34 10.82 7.48
C ARG A 210 7.59 11.25 8.75
N PHE A 211 6.26 11.15 8.75
CA PHE A 211 5.41 11.82 9.76
C PHE A 211 4.43 10.89 10.47
N ILE A 212 3.96 9.83 9.82
CA ILE A 212 2.88 8.99 10.36
C ILE A 212 3.45 7.76 11.06
N ARG A 213 4.36 7.03 10.39
CA ARG A 213 4.95 5.79 10.91
C ARG A 213 5.75 6.08 12.18
N GLN A 214 5.47 5.31 13.22
CA GLN A 214 6.23 5.34 14.46
C GLN A 214 7.36 4.30 14.42
N PRO A 215 8.41 4.49 15.24
CA PRO A 215 9.42 3.44 15.46
C PRO A 215 8.73 2.14 15.86
N PHE A 216 9.17 1.02 15.27
CA PHE A 216 8.66 -0.34 15.53
C PHE A 216 7.25 -0.66 15.00
N ASP A 217 6.63 0.23 14.22
CA ASP A 217 5.40 -0.15 13.50
C ASP A 217 5.69 -1.27 12.47
N HIS A 218 4.79 -2.25 12.40
CA HIS A 218 4.91 -3.41 11.52
C HIS A 218 4.46 -3.11 10.08
N VAL A 219 3.66 -2.05 9.87
CA VAL A 219 3.11 -1.72 8.55
C VAL A 219 4.23 -1.32 7.61
N GLN A 220 4.37 -2.11 6.55
CA GLN A 220 5.35 -1.86 5.50
C GLN A 220 4.69 -1.10 4.36
N THR A 221 5.41 -0.14 3.79
CA THR A 221 4.89 0.73 2.74
C THR A 221 5.67 0.66 1.44
N ARG A 222 4.98 0.87 0.32
CA ARG A 222 5.53 0.92 -1.04
C ARG A 222 4.65 1.78 -1.93
N ALA A 223 5.20 2.41 -2.96
CA ALA A 223 4.41 3.07 -4.00
C ALA A 223 4.76 2.54 -5.39
N ILE A 224 3.74 2.24 -6.20
CA ILE A 224 3.86 1.89 -7.61
C ILE A 224 3.11 2.94 -8.43
N LEU A 225 3.85 3.67 -9.27
CA LEU A 225 3.41 4.94 -9.83
C LEU A 225 3.46 4.93 -11.35
N PHE A 226 2.48 5.57 -11.99
CA PHE A 226 2.37 5.64 -13.44
C PHE A 226 2.29 7.09 -13.91
N GLU A 227 3.23 7.52 -14.76
CA GLU A 227 3.30 8.89 -15.30
C GLU A 227 3.32 10.00 -14.23
N SER A 228 4.04 9.78 -13.13
CA SER A 228 4.09 10.80 -12.10
C SER A 228 4.87 12.03 -12.56
N PRO A 229 4.34 13.26 -12.34
CA PRO A 229 5.10 14.50 -12.58
C PRO A 229 6.30 14.66 -11.62
N GLY A 230 6.34 13.88 -10.53
CA GLY A 230 7.47 13.73 -9.61
C GLY A 230 7.60 14.83 -8.54
N ILE A 231 7.89 14.41 -7.30
CA ILE A 231 8.36 15.30 -6.20
C ILE A 231 9.86 15.61 -6.33
N PHE A 232 10.63 14.70 -6.94
CA PHE A 232 12.09 14.69 -6.95
C PHE A 232 12.74 15.68 -7.93
N ARG A 233 11.95 16.40 -8.74
CA ARG A 233 12.43 17.58 -9.47
C ARG A 233 12.65 18.80 -8.55
N GLN A 234 12.40 18.65 -7.24
CA GLN A 234 12.50 19.72 -6.22
C GLN A 234 13.57 19.46 -5.13
N ASN A 235 14.59 18.64 -5.41
CA ASN A 235 15.58 18.19 -4.42
C ASN A 235 16.35 19.30 -3.68
N ASP A 236 16.34 20.56 -4.12
CA ASP A 236 17.01 21.66 -3.41
C ASP A 236 16.14 22.31 -2.31
N ARG A 237 14.90 21.85 -2.06
CA ARG A 237 13.92 22.63 -1.26
C ARG A 237 13.27 21.92 -0.08
N PHE A 238 13.48 20.62 0.10
CA PHE A 238 13.00 19.88 1.28
C PHE A 238 14.04 19.76 2.41
N ASP A 239 15.24 20.29 2.20
CA ASP A 239 16.24 20.40 3.26
C ASP A 239 15.81 21.46 4.27
N SER A 240 15.52 21.00 5.48
CA SER A 240 15.39 21.84 6.65
C SER A 240 16.68 22.63 6.86
N ASN A 241 16.61 23.98 6.84
CA ASN A 241 17.71 24.84 7.31
C ASN A 241 17.98 24.72 8.83
N ILE A 242 17.22 23.87 9.55
CA ILE A 242 17.39 23.54 10.95
C ILE A 242 18.08 22.17 11.04
N ILE A 243 19.38 22.18 11.36
CA ILE A 243 20.17 20.97 11.62
C ILE A 243 19.88 20.52 13.06
N GLY A 244 18.83 19.72 13.23
CA GLY A 244 18.59 18.92 14.43
C GLY A 244 19.00 17.48 14.19
N LEU A 245 19.32 16.71 15.23
CA LEU A 245 19.73 15.30 15.15
C LEU A 245 18.73 14.36 14.42
N GLU A 246 17.52 14.85 14.12
CA GLU A 246 16.45 14.15 13.38
C GLU A 246 16.30 14.60 11.90
N SER A 247 17.26 15.35 11.35
CA SER A 247 17.17 15.91 9.98
C SER A 247 17.55 14.94 8.85
N ASN A 248 17.96 13.70 9.16
CA ASN A 248 18.42 12.75 8.15
C ASN A 248 17.28 11.90 7.56
N PHE A 249 16.30 12.55 6.90
CA PHE A 249 15.36 11.82 6.05
C PHE A 249 15.75 12.03 4.59
N GLU A 250 16.21 10.97 3.94
CA GLU A 250 16.56 11.02 2.52
C GLU A 250 15.40 10.46 1.70
N ALA A 251 14.72 11.31 0.93
CA ALA A 251 13.57 10.89 0.13
C ALA A 251 13.91 9.81 -0.92
N LYS A 252 15.18 9.69 -1.32
CA LYS A 252 15.68 8.59 -2.18
C LYS A 252 15.55 7.19 -1.55
N ASN A 253 15.34 7.11 -0.23
CA ASN A 253 15.20 5.83 0.49
C ASN A 253 13.74 5.33 0.54
N LEU A 254 12.80 6.05 -0.08
CA LEU A 254 11.41 5.61 -0.22
C LEU A 254 11.32 4.43 -1.21
N ASP A 255 10.56 3.39 -0.87
CA ASP A 255 10.30 2.23 -1.76
C ASP A 255 9.27 2.63 -2.83
N ILE A 256 9.76 3.27 -3.90
CA ILE A 256 8.96 3.78 -5.01
C ILE A 256 9.45 3.17 -6.32
N ILE A 257 8.51 2.64 -7.11
CA ILE A 257 8.71 2.26 -8.50
C ILE A 257 7.88 3.20 -9.38
N ILE A 258 8.51 3.80 -10.38
CA ILE A 258 7.86 4.74 -11.31
C ILE A 258 7.96 4.20 -12.74
N PHE A 259 6.80 4.05 -13.38
CA PHE A 259 6.67 3.78 -14.81
C PHE A 259 6.46 5.11 -15.55
N ILE A 260 7.31 5.37 -16.55
CA ILE A 260 7.28 6.57 -17.39
C ILE A 260 7.30 6.11 -18.85
N ASP A 261 6.35 6.57 -19.64
CA ASP A 261 6.25 6.39 -21.08
C ASP A 261 7.10 7.46 -21.78
N THR A 262 8.07 6.99 -22.54
CA THR A 262 9.10 7.85 -23.17
C THR A 262 8.70 8.40 -24.54
N GLU A 263 7.49 8.13 -25.06
CA GLU A 263 7.09 8.55 -26.41
C GLU A 263 6.95 10.09 -26.61
N PHE A 264 6.98 10.90 -25.55
CA PHE A 264 6.86 12.38 -25.66
C PHE A 264 8.19 13.15 -25.80
N TYR A 265 9.36 12.49 -25.79
CA TYR A 265 10.66 13.19 -25.84
C TYR A 265 11.23 13.43 -27.26
N GLU A 266 10.62 12.91 -28.33
CA GLU A 266 11.15 13.05 -29.70
C GLU A 266 10.60 14.23 -30.53
N PHE A 267 9.70 15.06 -30.00
CA PHE A 267 9.11 16.19 -30.77
C PHE A 267 9.69 17.58 -30.46
N SER A 268 10.85 17.67 -29.82
CA SER A 268 11.58 18.95 -29.71
C SER A 268 13.09 18.78 -29.88
N GLN A 269 13.52 18.62 -31.13
CA GLN A 269 14.81 19.11 -31.61
C GLN A 269 14.57 20.07 -32.78
#